data_AF-A0A1E7QL59-F1
#
_entry.id   AF-A0A1E7QL59-F1
#
_cell.length_a   1.000
_cell.length_b   1.000
_cell.length_c   1.000
_cell.angle_alpha   90.00
_cell.angle_beta   90.00
_cell.angle_gamma   90.00
#
_symmetry.space_group_name_H-M   'P 1'
#
loop_
_entity.id
_entity.type
_entity.pdbx_description
1 polymer ?
#
loop_
_entity_poly.entity_id
_entity_poly.type
_entity_poly.pdbx_seq_one_letter_code
_entity_poly.pdbx_strand_id
1 'polypeptide(L)'
;MIEILDKEDRQKKARSGRKSKICIEDRLLMALEYIREYRTYFHIGQNYGVSESNCFKIIKWIEETLPKFCVTWKKRAVEESMKF
;
A
#
# COMPACT_ATOMS: atom_id res chain seq x y z
N MET A 1 -3.39 -6.13 -8.01
CA MET A 1 -2.99 -5.26 -6.87
C MET A 1 -1.72 -4.45 -7.20
N ILE A 2 -0.65 -5.10 -7.68
CA ILE A 2 0.59 -4.43 -8.06
C ILE A 2 0.37 -3.39 -9.18
N GLU A 3 -0.41 -3.71 -10.22
CA GLU A 3 -0.71 -2.77 -11.32
C GLU A 3 -1.40 -1.48 -10.84
N ILE A 4 -2.24 -1.59 -9.81
CA ILE A 4 -2.93 -0.44 -9.20
C ILE A 4 -1.91 0.43 -8.45
N LEU A 5 -1.06 -0.20 -7.65
CA LEU A 5 0.01 0.48 -6.94
C LEU A 5 1.01 1.13 -7.90
N ASP A 6 1.30 0.50 -9.04
CA ASP A 6 2.17 1.07 -10.08
C ASP A 6 1.54 2.31 -10.72
N LYS A 7 0.25 2.27 -11.02
CA LYS A 7 -0.47 3.45 -11.54
C LYS A 7 -0.42 4.63 -10.56
N GLU A 8 -0.65 4.39 -9.28
CA GLU A 8 -0.63 5.42 -8.24
C GLU A 8 0.80 5.91 -7.93
N ASP A 9 1.78 5.01 -7.94
CA ASP A 9 3.19 5.35 -7.75
C ASP A 9 3.70 6.21 -8.93
N ARG A 10 3.29 5.93 -10.17
CA ARG A 10 3.56 6.78 -11.34
C ARG A 10 2.95 8.18 -11.18
N GLN A 11 1.70 8.29 -10.74
CA GLN A 11 1.08 9.60 -10.48
C GLN A 11 1.79 10.37 -9.36
N LYS A 12 2.19 9.66 -8.29
CA LYS A 12 2.91 10.25 -7.16
C LYS A 12 4.32 10.70 -7.56
N LYS A 13 5.02 9.92 -8.39
CA LYS A 13 6.32 10.28 -8.99
C LYS A 13 6.21 11.46 -9.96
N ALA A 14 5.11 11.58 -10.71
CA ALA A 14 4.89 12.77 -11.55
C ALA A 14 4.79 14.06 -10.73
N ARG A 15 4.28 13.97 -9.49
CA ARG A 15 4.18 15.09 -8.55
C ARG A 15 5.40 15.26 -7.64
N SER A 16 6.24 14.22 -7.50
CA SER A 16 7.34 14.18 -6.54
C SER A 16 8.64 13.78 -7.21
N GLY A 17 9.65 14.65 -7.17
CA GLY A 17 10.95 14.40 -7.82
C GLY A 17 11.81 13.30 -7.18
N ARG A 18 11.45 12.77 -5.99
CA ARG A 18 12.29 11.82 -5.26
C ARG A 18 11.93 10.37 -5.63
N LYS A 19 12.89 9.67 -6.23
CA LYS A 19 12.76 8.22 -6.49
C LYS A 19 12.85 7.45 -5.16
N SER A 20 11.84 6.63 -4.88
CA SER A 20 11.92 5.67 -3.77
C SER A 20 12.92 4.56 -4.13
N LYS A 21 13.75 4.17 -3.16
CA LYS A 21 14.79 3.13 -3.32
C LYS A 21 14.20 1.72 -3.40
N ILE A 22 12.97 1.53 -2.92
CA ILE A 22 12.31 0.22 -2.78
C ILE A 22 11.32 0.02 -3.93
N CYS A 23 11.33 -1.18 -4.53
CA CYS A 23 10.38 -1.59 -5.56
C CYS A 23 8.94 -1.63 -5.01
N ILE A 24 7.94 -1.80 -5.87
CA ILE A 24 6.53 -1.74 -5.45
C ILE A 24 6.13 -3.07 -4.77
N GLU A 25 6.73 -4.16 -5.23
CA GLU A 25 6.55 -5.52 -4.74
C GLU A 25 6.99 -5.65 -3.28
N ASP A 26 8.20 -5.19 -2.96
CA ASP A 26 8.72 -5.19 -1.59
C ASP A 26 7.90 -4.29 -0.66
N ARG A 27 7.39 -3.17 -1.18
CA ARG A 27 6.48 -2.32 -0.41
C ARG A 27 5.20 -3.06 -0.05
N LEU A 28 4.61 -3.75 -1.03
CA LEU A 28 3.42 -4.57 -0.80
C LEU A 28 3.71 -5.70 0.19
N LEU A 29 4.86 -6.36 0.07
CA LEU A 29 5.27 -7.44 0.97
C LEU A 29 5.42 -6.94 2.43
N MET A 30 6.07 -5.80 2.65
CA MET A 30 6.17 -5.17 3.97
C MET A 30 4.80 -4.91 4.62
N ALA A 31 3.81 -4.45 3.84
CA ALA A 31 2.46 -4.24 4.34
C ALA A 31 1.74 -5.55 4.66
N LEU A 32 1.96 -6.60 3.86
CA LEU A 32 1.37 -7.91 4.11
C LEU A 32 1.97 -8.60 5.34
N GLU A 33 3.29 -8.47 5.57
CA GLU A 33 3.95 -8.94 6.79
C GLU A 33 3.37 -8.24 8.03
N TYR A 34 3.16 -6.93 7.95
CA TYR A 34 2.52 -6.16 9.01
C TYR A 34 1.09 -6.66 9.28
N ILE A 35 0.27 -6.88 8.23
CA ILE A 35 -1.14 -7.30 8.38
C ILE A 35 -1.25 -8.75 8.88
N ARG A 36 -0.39 -9.66 8.43
CA ARG A 36 -0.48 -11.09 8.77
C ARG A 36 0.17 -11.42 10.12
N GLU A 37 1.31 -10.81 10.42
CA GLU A 37 2.13 -11.21 11.57
C GLU A 37 2.21 -10.12 12.65
N TYR A 38 1.61 -8.95 12.42
CA TYR A 38 1.73 -7.78 13.30
C TYR A 38 3.17 -7.45 13.68
N ARG A 39 4.12 -7.76 12.77
CA ARG A 39 5.54 -7.52 12.97
C ARG A 39 5.77 -6.01 13.12
N THR A 40 6.50 -5.61 14.16
CA THR A 40 6.76 -4.17 14.41
C THR A 40 7.50 -3.52 13.23
N TYR A 41 7.24 -2.24 12.97
CA TYR A 41 7.90 -1.47 11.91
C TYR A 41 9.43 -1.48 12.00
N PHE A 42 10.00 -1.56 13.21
CA PHE A 42 11.44 -1.66 13.42
C PHE A 42 12.02 -2.95 12.80
N HIS A 43 11.44 -4.11 13.13
CA HIS A 43 11.87 -5.40 12.60
C HIS A 43 11.68 -5.51 11.08
N ILE A 44 10.57 -4.99 10.56
CA ILE A 44 10.35 -4.92 9.10
C ILE A 44 11.42 -4.01 8.46
N GLY A 45 11.66 -2.83 9.04
CA GLY A 45 12.69 -1.90 8.55
C GLY A 45 14.09 -2.51 8.52
N GLN A 46 14.45 -3.31 9.52
CA GLN A 46 15.73 -4.02 9.54
C GLN A 46 15.86 -5.03 8.38
N ASN A 47 14.81 -5.80 8.09
CA ASN A 47 14.81 -6.79 7.00
C ASN A 47 15.00 -6.15 5.62
N TYR A 48 14.40 -4.98 5.39
CA TYR A 48 14.41 -4.29 4.09
C TYR A 48 15.44 -3.14 4.01
N GLY A 49 16.24 -2.91 5.07
CA GLY A 49 17.24 -1.84 5.11
C GLY A 49 16.64 -0.43 5.11
N VAL A 50 15.47 -0.25 5.72
CA VAL A 50 14.71 1.01 5.78
C VAL A 50 14.55 1.47 7.21
N SER A 51 14.49 2.80 7.42
CA SER A 51 14.16 3.33 8.73
C SER A 51 12.70 3.03 9.09
N GLU A 52 12.44 2.87 10.38
CA GLU A 52 11.10 2.61 10.93
C GLU A 52 10.06 3.62 10.43
N SER A 53 10.42 4.92 10.46
CA SER A 53 9.53 5.97 9.98
C SER A 53 9.22 5.86 8.48
N ASN A 54 10.14 5.31 7.69
CA ASN A 54 9.89 5.10 6.26
C ASN A 54 9.00 3.87 6.04
N CYS A 55 9.19 2.79 6.81
CA CYS A 55 8.30 1.63 6.81
C CYS A 55 6.87 2.03 7.14
N PHE A 56 6.67 2.82 8.20
CA PHE A 56 5.36 3.34 8.57
C PHE A 56 4.70 4.11 7.41
N LYS A 57 5.44 5.03 6.77
CA LYS A 57 4.93 5.81 5.62
C LYS A 57 4.55 4.92 4.44
N ILE A 58 5.31 3.87 4.18
CA ILE A 58 5.05 2.93 3.09
C ILE A 58 3.78 2.12 3.38
N ILE A 59 3.68 1.52 4.56
CA ILE A 59 2.55 0.68 4.96
C ILE A 59 1.28 1.53 4.98
N LYS A 60 1.32 2.72 5.60
CA LYS A 60 0.21 3.66 5.59
C LYS A 60 -0.21 4.06 4.17
N TRP A 61 0.74 4.31 3.27
CA TRP A 61 0.41 4.65 1.88
C TRP A 61 -0.29 3.48 1.16
N ILE A 62 0.15 2.25 1.41
CA ILE A 62 -0.50 1.04 0.85
C ILE A 62 -1.90 0.88 1.42
N GLU A 63 -2.04 1.05 2.74
CA GLU A 63 -3.32 1.06 3.45
C GLU A 63 -4.22 2.24 3.06
N GLU A 64 -3.75 3.30 2.42
CA GLU A 64 -4.65 4.34 1.87
C GLU A 64 -5.02 4.05 0.42
N THR A 65 -4.12 3.38 -0.30
CA THR A 65 -4.24 3.11 -1.74
C THR A 65 -5.10 1.88 -2.03
N LEU A 66 -4.94 0.80 -1.25
CA LEU A 66 -5.69 -0.44 -1.43
C LEU A 66 -7.16 -0.39 -0.95
N PRO A 67 -7.52 0.23 0.19
CA PRO A 67 -8.91 0.26 0.60
C PRO A 67 -9.75 1.20 -0.23
N LYS A 68 -9.21 2.23 -0.89
CA LYS A 68 -9.96 2.92 -1.96
C LYS A 68 -10.56 1.92 -2.93
N PHE A 69 -9.84 0.84 -3.24
CA PHE A 69 -10.35 -0.25 -4.04
C PHE A 69 -11.27 -1.19 -3.22
N CYS A 70 -10.89 -1.61 -1.99
CA CYS A 70 -11.73 -2.40 -1.06
C CYS A 70 -13.15 -1.85 -0.83
N VAL A 71 -13.29 -0.56 -0.52
CA VAL A 71 -14.58 0.10 -0.39
C VAL A 71 -15.24 0.43 -1.73
N THR A 72 -14.49 0.53 -2.84
CA THR A 72 -15.11 0.68 -4.17
C THR A 72 -15.86 -0.59 -4.55
N TRP A 73 -15.34 -1.79 -4.25
CA TRP A 73 -16.11 -3.02 -4.46
C TRP A 73 -17.23 -3.20 -3.43
N LYS A 74 -17.06 -2.73 -2.18
CA LYS A 74 -18.14 -2.78 -1.17
C LYS A 74 -19.29 -1.84 -1.52
N LYS A 75 -19.02 -0.63 -2.04
CA LYS A 75 -20.05 0.26 -2.58
C LYS A 75 -20.70 -0.30 -3.85
N ARG A 76 -19.91 -0.84 -4.78
CA ARG A 76 -20.42 -1.41 -6.04
C ARG A 76 -21.32 -2.64 -5.79
N ALA A 77 -20.92 -3.52 -4.87
CA ALA A 77 -21.74 -4.66 -4.47
C ALA A 77 -23.03 -4.24 -3.74
N VAL A 78 -23.00 -3.19 -2.93
CA VAL A 78 -24.20 -2.65 -2.27
C VAL A 78 -25.15 -1.99 -3.29
N GLU A 79 -24.61 -1.28 -4.28
CA GLU A 79 -25.40 -0.58 -5.31
C GLU A 79 -26.03 -1.53 -6.33
N GLU A 80 -25.37 -2.65 -6.66
CA GLU A 80 -25.97 -3.76 -7.43
C GLU A 80 -27.03 -4.53 -6.63
N SER A 81 -26.91 -4.64 -5.30
CA SER A 81 -27.91 -5.30 -4.44
C SER A 81 -29.18 -4.47 -4.23
N MET A 82 -29.15 -3.17 -4.52
CA MET A 82 -30.25 -2.23 -4.30
C MET A 82 -31.06 -1.93 -5.57
N LYS A 83 -30.75 -2.65 -6.67
CA LYS A 83 -31.48 -2.61 -7.96
C LYS A 83 -32.46 -3.78 -8.15
N PHE A 84 -32.77 -4.51 -7.09
CA PHE A 84 -33.82 -5.53 -7.08
C PHE A 84 -35.13 -4.97 -6.54
#